data_AF-A0AA51UID2-F1
#
_entry.id   AF-A0AA51UID2-F1
#
_cell.length_a   1.000
_cell.length_b   1.000
_cell.length_c   1.000
_cell.angle_alpha   90.00
_cell.angle_beta   90.00
_cell.angle_gamma   90.00
#
_symmetry.space_group_name_H-M   'P 1'
#
loop_
_entity.id
_entity.type
_entity.pdbx_description
1 polymer ?
#
loop_
_entity_poly.entity_id
_entity_poly.type
_entity_poly.pdbx_seq_one_letter_code
_entity_poly.pdbx_strand_id
1 'polypeptide(L)'
;MSIQEIDIYIEKIERNDLRSSDIPLILKALRQDAKSGQIELSKDDIHLFQVYTFLFQQMELANRSASSDVHAGDWRQTVDDLSLLKQLMDEMEQRKVITNVAWNAGGMAIFDIPDEIIYKNHLYYMMLAHLNKLYGRK
;
A
#
# COMPACT_ATOMS: atom_id res chain seq x y z
N MET A 1 15.17 -15.33 -20.23
CA MET A 1 15.03 -14.71 -18.90
C MET A 1 13.70 -15.17 -18.33
N SER A 2 13.70 -15.85 -17.19
CA SER A 2 12.44 -16.13 -16.48
C SER A 2 11.86 -14.80 -16.01
N ILE A 3 10.61 -14.51 -16.36
CA ILE A 3 9.85 -13.41 -15.76
C ILE A 3 9.84 -13.68 -14.25
N GLN A 4 10.38 -12.76 -13.44
CA GLN A 4 10.24 -12.88 -11.99
C GLN A 4 8.76 -12.63 -11.67
N GLU A 5 8.16 -13.41 -10.75
CA GLU A 5 6.74 -13.23 -10.39
C GLU A 5 6.41 -11.78 -10.00
N ILE A 6 7.40 -11.04 -9.48
CA ILE A 6 7.28 -9.63 -9.16
C ILE A 6 7.05 -8.72 -10.38
N ASP A 7 7.59 -9.06 -11.55
CA ASP A 7 7.48 -8.24 -12.76
C ASP A 7 6.02 -8.12 -13.20
N ILE A 8 5.20 -9.15 -12.97
CA ILE A 8 3.75 -9.13 -13.21
C ILE A 8 3.09 -8.00 -12.40
N TYR A 9 3.49 -7.85 -11.14
CA TYR A 9 2.92 -6.82 -10.27
C TYR A 9 3.46 -5.42 -10.59
N ILE A 10 4.72 -5.32 -11.01
CA ILE A 10 5.28 -4.07 -11.51
C ILE A 10 4.51 -3.59 -12.74
N GLU A 11 4.23 -4.47 -13.70
CA GLU A 11 3.39 -4.14 -14.86
C GLU A 11 1.97 -3.70 -14.45
N LYS A 12 1.36 -4.35 -13.45
CA LYS A 12 0.06 -3.92 -12.92
C LYS A 12 0.12 -2.53 -12.28
N ILE A 13 1.21 -2.21 -11.60
CA ILE A 13 1.43 -0.88 -11.01
C ILE A 13 1.58 0.16 -12.12
N GLU A 14 2.39 -0.10 -13.15
CA GLU A 14 2.56 0.81 -14.29
C GLU A 14 1.26 1.04 -15.07
N ARG A 15 0.36 0.05 -15.10
CA ARG A 15 -0.97 0.13 -15.73
C ARG A 15 -2.06 0.69 -14.83
N ASN A 16 -1.75 1.06 -13.59
CA ASN A 16 -2.74 1.53 -12.63
C ASN A 16 -3.87 0.51 -12.36
N ASP A 17 -3.57 -0.80 -12.32
CA ASP A 17 -4.53 -1.91 -12.17
C ASP A 17 -4.26 -2.84 -10.96
N LEU A 18 -3.44 -2.37 -10.02
CA LEU A 18 -3.20 -3.06 -8.76
C LEU A 18 -4.39 -2.88 -7.79
N ARG A 19 -4.72 -3.94 -7.06
CA ARG A 19 -5.73 -3.98 -6.01
C ARG A 19 -5.13 -4.38 -4.66
N SER A 20 -5.85 -4.09 -3.58
CA SER A 20 -5.47 -4.50 -2.23
C SER A 20 -5.23 -6.02 -2.13
N SER A 21 -6.01 -6.82 -2.88
CA SER A 21 -5.88 -8.27 -2.96
C SER A 21 -4.59 -8.77 -3.60
N ASP A 22 -3.89 -7.94 -4.37
CA ASP A 22 -2.60 -8.31 -4.97
C ASP A 22 -1.44 -8.21 -3.97
N ILE A 23 -1.57 -7.37 -2.93
CA ILE A 23 -0.47 -7.08 -2.00
C ILE A 23 -0.03 -8.33 -1.21
N PRO A 24 -0.92 -9.22 -0.73
CA PRO A 24 -0.51 -10.48 -0.14
C PRO A 24 0.31 -11.37 -1.09
N LEU A 25 0.02 -11.32 -2.40
CA LEU A 25 0.74 -12.08 -3.41
C LEU A 25 2.12 -11.48 -3.69
N ILE A 26 2.22 -10.15 -3.71
CA ILE A 26 3.49 -9.42 -3.76
C ILE A 26 4.36 -9.77 -2.57
N LEU A 27 3.82 -9.71 -1.34
CA LEU A 27 4.53 -10.10 -0.13
C LEU A 27 5.01 -11.56 -0.18
N LYS A 28 4.23 -12.46 -0.77
CA LYS A 28 4.64 -13.86 -0.97
C LYS A 28 5.84 -13.95 -1.91
N ALA A 29 5.80 -13.26 -3.05
CA ALA A 29 6.91 -13.21 -4.02
C ALA A 29 8.17 -12.61 -3.37
N LEU A 30 8.06 -11.47 -2.69
CA LEU A 30 9.17 -10.82 -1.99
C LEU A 30 9.81 -11.74 -0.93
N ARG A 31 9.00 -12.49 -0.16
CA ARG A 31 9.52 -13.46 0.81
C ARG A 31 10.29 -14.61 0.14
N GLN A 32 9.88 -15.03 -1.05
CA GLN A 32 10.59 -16.06 -1.81
C GLN A 32 11.90 -15.53 -2.38
N ASP A 33 11.87 -14.32 -2.92
CA ASP A 33 13.06 -13.65 -3.45
C ASP A 33 14.08 -13.37 -2.34
N ALA A 34 13.63 -12.93 -1.17
CA ALA A 34 14.48 -12.77 0.01
C ALA A 34 15.09 -14.11 0.49
N LYS A 35 14.30 -15.19 0.52
CA LYS A 35 14.81 -16.54 0.85
C LYS A 35 15.86 -17.05 -0.13
N SER A 36 15.76 -16.66 -1.40
CA SER A 36 16.74 -17.01 -2.43
C SER A 36 17.93 -16.03 -2.50
N GLY A 37 17.96 -15.00 -1.64
CA GLY A 37 19.03 -14.01 -1.58
C GLY A 37 19.01 -12.98 -2.72
N GLN A 38 17.89 -12.84 -3.44
CA GLN A 38 17.77 -11.88 -4.52
C GLN A 38 17.55 -10.44 -4.03
N ILE A 39 16.87 -10.29 -2.89
CA ILE A 39 16.61 -9.00 -2.24
C ILE A 39 16.83 -9.12 -0.72
N GLU A 40 17.04 -7.99 -0.07
CA GLU A 40 16.92 -7.87 1.38
C GLU A 40 15.50 -7.38 1.71
N LEU A 41 14.76 -8.16 2.50
CA LEU A 41 13.41 -7.81 2.93
C LEU A 41 13.39 -7.63 4.45
N SER A 42 13.24 -6.40 4.91
CA SER A 42 13.20 -6.05 6.33
C SER A 42 11.77 -6.15 6.92
N LYS A 43 11.66 -6.03 8.24
CA LYS A 43 10.35 -5.93 8.91
C LYS A 43 9.61 -4.64 8.53
N ASP A 44 10.34 -3.53 8.41
CA ASP A 44 9.78 -2.23 8.05
C ASP A 44 9.18 -2.28 6.64
N ASP A 45 9.81 -3.02 5.71
CA ASP A 45 9.24 -3.24 4.38
C ASP A 45 7.90 -3.98 4.46
N ILE A 46 7.80 -5.01 5.31
CA ILE A 46 6.55 -5.77 5.51
C ILE A 46 5.46 -4.87 6.11
N HIS A 47 5.78 -4.07 7.13
CA HIS A 47 4.83 -3.11 7.71
C HIS A 47 4.40 -2.06 6.67
N LEU A 48 5.29 -1.64 5.78
CA LEU A 48 4.95 -0.70 4.72
C LEU A 48 3.93 -1.30 3.73
N PHE A 49 4.07 -2.58 3.34
CA PHE A 49 3.06 -3.26 2.53
C PHE A 49 1.70 -3.44 3.25
N GLN A 50 1.69 -3.56 4.57
CA GLN A 50 0.43 -3.55 5.34
C GLN A 50 -0.24 -2.17 5.24
N VAL A 51 0.53 -1.09 5.36
CA VAL A 51 -0.01 0.27 5.17
C VAL A 51 -0.52 0.46 3.74
N TYR A 52 0.20 -0.01 2.72
CA TYR A 52 -0.31 0.00 1.34
C TYR A 52 -1.64 -0.76 1.24
N THR A 53 -1.76 -1.92 1.88
CA THR A 53 -3.00 -2.71 1.89
C THR A 53 -4.17 -1.88 2.42
N PHE A 54 -3.97 -1.22 3.56
CA PHE A 54 -4.97 -0.33 4.13
C PHE A 54 -5.34 0.81 3.18
N LEU A 55 -4.36 1.50 2.60
CA LEU A 55 -4.62 2.65 1.72
C LEU A 55 -5.34 2.26 0.42
N PHE A 56 -5.00 1.11 -0.16
CA PHE A 56 -5.72 0.55 -1.32
C PHE A 56 -7.15 0.13 -0.95
N GLN A 57 -7.36 -0.47 0.22
CA GLN A 57 -8.69 -0.78 0.73
C GLN A 57 -9.57 0.47 0.86
N GLN A 58 -9.03 1.59 1.36
CA GLN A 58 -9.78 2.85 1.46
C GLN A 58 -10.12 3.43 0.07
N MET A 59 -9.21 3.32 -0.91
CA MET A 59 -9.48 3.69 -2.31
C MET A 59 -10.62 2.85 -2.90
N GLU A 60 -10.56 1.54 -2.69
CA GLU A 60 -11.54 0.60 -3.22
C GLU A 60 -12.92 0.83 -2.61
N LEU A 61 -12.98 1.20 -1.32
CA LEU A 61 -14.22 1.63 -0.65
C LEU A 61 -14.79 2.91 -1.26
N ALA A 62 -13.95 3.93 -1.48
CA ALA A 62 -14.37 5.17 -2.14
C ALA A 62 -14.95 4.87 -3.54
N ASN A 63 -14.33 3.95 -4.27
CA ASN A 63 -14.74 3.50 -5.60
C ASN A 63 -15.87 2.45 -5.60
N ARG A 64 -16.43 2.10 -4.43
CA ARG A 64 -17.49 1.07 -4.26
C ARG A 64 -17.13 -0.28 -4.88
N SER A 65 -15.85 -0.62 -4.83
CA SER A 65 -15.23 -1.81 -5.43
C SER A 65 -14.54 -2.72 -4.41
N ALA A 66 -14.53 -2.32 -3.13
CA ALA A 66 -13.97 -3.11 -2.05
C ALA A 66 -14.78 -4.38 -1.78
N SER A 67 -14.08 -5.37 -1.20
CA SER A 67 -14.70 -6.58 -0.66
C SER A 67 -15.56 -6.26 0.57
N SER A 68 -16.54 -7.11 0.87
CA SER A 68 -17.53 -6.87 1.93
C SER A 68 -16.96 -6.93 3.36
N ASP A 69 -15.78 -7.49 3.53
CA ASP A 69 -15.02 -7.56 4.79
C ASP A 69 -14.17 -6.30 5.05
N VAL A 70 -14.05 -5.39 4.08
CA VAL A 70 -13.31 -4.15 4.24
C VAL A 70 -14.19 -3.09 4.91
N HIS A 71 -13.67 -2.46 5.95
CA HIS A 71 -14.36 -1.40 6.69
C HIS A 71 -13.63 -0.06 6.56
N ALA A 72 -14.42 1.00 6.36
CA ALA A 72 -13.87 2.34 6.19
C ALA A 72 -13.08 2.74 7.43
N GLY A 73 -11.83 3.14 7.26
CA GLY A 73 -10.94 3.61 8.32
C GLY A 73 -10.45 2.57 9.33
N ASP A 74 -10.99 1.34 9.38
CA ASP A 74 -10.53 0.33 10.36
C ASP A 74 -9.20 -0.27 9.91
N TRP A 75 -8.11 0.13 10.57
CA TRP A 75 -6.76 -0.31 10.24
C TRP A 75 -6.32 -1.54 11.03
N ARG A 76 -7.00 -1.88 12.13
CA ARG A 76 -6.51 -2.81 13.17
C ARG A 76 -6.33 -4.24 12.67
N GLN A 77 -7.06 -4.63 11.64
CA GLN A 77 -6.95 -5.96 11.03
C GLN A 77 -5.90 -6.03 9.92
N THR A 78 -5.41 -4.87 9.48
CA THR A 78 -4.55 -4.75 8.30
C THR A 78 -3.14 -4.31 8.66
N VAL A 79 -2.98 -3.43 9.66
CA VAL A 79 -1.72 -2.76 10.00
C VAL A 79 -1.27 -3.10 11.41
N ASP A 80 -0.05 -3.61 11.54
CA ASP A 80 0.57 -3.92 12.85
C ASP A 80 1.30 -2.71 13.46
N ASP A 81 1.82 -1.80 12.63
CA ASP A 81 2.55 -0.61 13.06
C ASP A 81 1.74 0.68 12.85
N LEU A 82 1.04 1.10 13.91
CA LEU A 82 0.27 2.35 13.91
C LEU A 82 1.16 3.59 13.72
N SER A 83 2.41 3.56 14.17
CA SER A 83 3.29 4.73 14.07
C SER A 83 3.67 4.99 12.62
N LEU A 84 3.96 3.91 11.87
CA LEU A 84 4.24 3.99 10.44
C LEU A 84 3.00 4.48 9.65
N LEU A 85 1.81 3.96 9.98
CA LEU A 85 0.57 4.43 9.34
C LEU A 85 0.34 5.93 9.58
N LYS A 86 0.52 6.40 10.82
CA LYS A 86 0.40 7.82 11.17
C LYS A 86 1.38 8.67 10.37
N GLN A 87 2.65 8.27 10.35
CA GLN A 87 3.67 9.00 9.61
C GLN A 87 3.29 9.15 8.13
N LEU A 88 2.86 8.07 7.47
CA LEU A 88 2.48 8.14 6.07
C LEU A 88 1.22 8.97 5.83
N MET A 89 0.22 8.87 6.71
CA MET A 89 -0.97 9.70 6.59
C MET A 89 -0.65 11.19 6.79
N ASP A 90 0.24 11.54 7.73
CA ASP A 90 0.70 12.91 7.93
C ASP A 90 1.44 13.42 6.68
N GLU A 91 2.30 12.61 6.05
CA GLU A 91 2.98 12.95 4.79
C GLU A 91 1.99 13.14 3.63
N MET A 92 0.97 12.29 3.54
CA MET A 92 -0.09 12.39 2.52
C MET A 92 -0.96 13.64 2.73
N GLU A 93 -1.29 13.98 3.98
CA GLU A 93 -2.05 15.19 4.31
C GLU A 93 -1.27 16.46 4.01
N GLN A 94 0.03 16.51 4.37
CA GLN A 94 0.92 17.62 4.01
C GLN A 94 1.00 17.84 2.50
N ARG A 95 0.96 16.76 1.71
CA ARG A 95 0.95 16.79 0.24
C ARG A 95 -0.45 17.01 -0.36
N LYS A 96 -1.49 17.14 0.48
CA LYS A 96 -2.90 17.28 0.09
C LYS A 96 -3.43 16.12 -0.76
N VAL A 97 -2.83 14.93 -0.59
CA VAL A 97 -3.32 13.68 -1.19
C VAL A 97 -4.56 13.20 -0.44
N ILE A 98 -4.60 13.44 0.87
CA ILE A 98 -5.77 13.31 1.74
C ILE A 98 -5.95 14.60 2.53
N THR A 99 -7.12 14.78 3.14
CA THR A 99 -7.39 15.92 4.04
C THR A 99 -8.25 15.49 5.22
N ASN A 100 -8.33 16.36 6.24
CA ASN A 100 -9.20 16.16 7.42
C ASN A 100 -8.88 14.88 8.18
N VAL A 101 -7.59 14.57 8.34
CA VAL A 101 -7.16 13.36 9.05
C VAL A 101 -7.57 13.44 10.52
N ALA A 102 -8.31 12.44 10.98
CA ALA A 102 -8.72 12.28 12.36
C ALA A 102 -8.59 10.83 12.83
N TRP A 103 -8.16 10.67 14.08
CA TRP A 103 -7.97 9.38 14.72
C TRP A 103 -9.00 9.21 15.83
N ASN A 104 -9.74 8.11 15.82
CA ASN A 104 -10.65 7.81 16.93
C ASN A 104 -10.07 6.73 17.86
N ALA A 105 -10.56 6.71 19.11
CA ALA A 105 -10.16 5.72 20.12
C ALA A 105 -10.57 4.28 19.76
N GLY A 106 -11.44 4.10 18.76
CA GLY A 106 -11.88 2.82 18.26
C GLY A 106 -10.93 2.16 17.26
N GLY A 107 -9.79 2.80 16.94
CA GLY A 107 -8.85 2.28 15.94
C GLY A 107 -9.30 2.58 14.50
N MET A 108 -9.94 3.72 14.29
CA MET A 108 -10.29 4.21 12.97
C MET A 108 -9.41 5.39 12.58
N ALA A 109 -8.96 5.37 11.34
CA ALA A 109 -8.34 6.50 10.64
C ALA A 109 -9.37 7.09 9.67
N ILE A 110 -9.87 8.30 9.99
CA ILE A 110 -10.87 9.01 9.19
C ILE A 110 -10.14 10.07 8.38
N PHE A 111 -10.41 10.16 7.09
CA PHE A 111 -9.85 11.17 6.20
C PHE A 111 -10.70 11.27 4.92
N ASP A 112 -10.55 12.38 4.22
CA ASP A 112 -11.16 12.61 2.92
C ASP A 112 -10.14 12.40 1.80
N ILE A 113 -10.61 11.86 0.68
CA ILE A 113 -9.87 11.77 -0.58
C ILE A 113 -10.41 12.87 -1.50
N PRO A 114 -9.75 14.04 -1.61
CA PRO A 114 -10.26 15.17 -2.38
C PRO A 114 -10.23 14.92 -3.90
N ASP A 115 -9.26 14.14 -4.38
CA ASP A 115 -9.08 13.78 -5.79
C ASP A 115 -8.60 12.33 -5.88
N GLU A 116 -9.45 11.46 -6.42
CA GLU A 116 -9.18 10.03 -6.57
C GLU A 116 -8.00 9.73 -7.50
N ILE A 117 -7.78 10.55 -8.53
CA ILE A 117 -6.70 10.37 -9.50
C ILE A 117 -5.36 10.69 -8.83
N ILE A 118 -5.30 11.80 -8.08
CA ILE A 118 -4.10 12.17 -7.32
C ILE A 118 -3.79 11.11 -6.26
N TYR A 119 -4.79 10.68 -5.51
CA TYR A 119 -4.65 9.62 -4.50
C TYR A 119 -4.14 8.31 -5.12
N LYS A 120 -4.78 7.86 -6.19
CA LYS A 120 -4.38 6.65 -6.92
C LYS A 120 -2.95 6.76 -7.41
N ASN A 121 -2.60 7.81 -8.16
CA ASN A 121 -1.25 7.98 -8.68
C ASN A 121 -0.20 8.02 -7.56
N HIS A 122 -0.52 8.62 -6.41
CA HIS A 122 0.37 8.66 -5.26
C HIS A 122 0.66 7.26 -4.70
N LEU A 123 -0.38 6.43 -4.47
CA LEU A 123 -0.20 5.07 -3.97
C LEU A 123 0.64 4.21 -4.91
N TYR A 124 0.32 4.26 -6.20
CA TYR A 124 1.03 3.48 -7.21
C TYR A 124 2.49 3.93 -7.34
N TYR A 125 2.75 5.23 -7.31
CA TYR A 125 4.11 5.77 -7.31
C TYR A 125 4.91 5.32 -6.08
N MET A 126 4.33 5.43 -4.87
CA MET A 126 4.99 5.01 -3.63
C MET A 126 5.39 3.53 -3.68
N MET A 127 4.46 2.69 -4.10
CA MET A 127 4.67 1.25 -4.16
C MET A 127 5.69 0.86 -5.24
N LEU A 128 5.64 1.49 -6.41
CA LEU A 128 6.63 1.29 -7.47
C LEU A 128 8.03 1.70 -7.00
N ALA A 129 8.14 2.86 -6.37
CA ALA A 129 9.42 3.36 -5.85
C ALA A 129 9.98 2.43 -4.77
N HIS A 130 9.14 1.89 -3.89
CA HIS A 130 9.56 0.94 -2.87
C HIS A 130 10.03 -0.39 -3.48
N LEU A 131 9.28 -0.95 -4.43
CA LEU A 131 9.71 -2.15 -5.15
C LEU A 131 11.01 -1.92 -5.92
N ASN A 132 11.14 -0.81 -6.64
CA ASN A 132 12.37 -0.48 -7.36
C ASN A 132 13.57 -0.38 -6.42
N LYS A 133 13.38 0.21 -5.23
CA LYS A 133 14.42 0.25 -4.19
C LYS A 133 14.84 -1.15 -3.74
N LEU A 134 13.89 -2.06 -3.48
CA LEU A 134 14.18 -3.43 -3.04
C LEU A 134 14.99 -4.22 -4.08
N TYR A 135 14.70 -4.01 -5.37
CA TYR A 135 15.38 -4.69 -6.46
C TYR A 135 16.57 -3.89 -7.04
N GLY A 136 16.93 -2.75 -6.46
CA GLY A 136 18.01 -1.88 -6.97
C GLY A 136 17.76 -1.34 -8.39
N ARG A 137 16.51 -1.21 -8.80
CA ARG A 137 16.09 -0.66 -10.09
C ARG A 137 16.07 0.88 -10.00
N LYS A 138 16.52 1.56 -11.06
CA LYS A 138 16.55 3.04 -11.15
C LYS A 138 15.28 3.58 -11.77
#